data_AF-A0A1A8FT75-F1
#
_entry.id   AF-A0A1A8FT75-F1
#
_cell.length_a   1.000
_cell.length_b   1.000
_cell.length_c   1.000
_cell.angle_alpha   90.00
_cell.angle_beta   90.00
_cell.angle_gamma   90.00
#
_symmetry.space_group_name_H-M   'P 1'
#
loop_
_entity.id
_entity.type
_entity.pdbx_description
1 polymer ?
#
loop_
_entity_poly.entity_id
_entity_poly.type
_entity_poly.pdbx_seq_one_letter_code
_entity_poly.pdbx_strand_id
1 'polypeptide(L)'
;MASLLQPDRVLYLVRGEKRTRAPLSQLYFCRYCIELRSLECVSHEVDSHYCPSCLENMPSAEAKLKKNRCANCFDCPCCMHTLSTRATNIPAPLPDDPSKTTMKKAYYLACGFCRWTSRDVGMADKSVASGGWQEPENPHIQRITKLIDYYQQLAHREKQERDRKK
;
A
#
# COMPACT_ATOMS: atom_id res chain seq x y z
N MET A 1 17.34 -18.13 4.70
CA MET A 1 18.03 -19.42 4.97
C MET A 1 18.40 -20.20 3.71
N ALA A 2 17.62 -20.12 2.61
CA ALA A 2 17.95 -20.84 1.37
C ALA A 2 19.30 -20.45 0.74
N SER A 3 19.79 -19.22 0.90
CA SER A 3 21.03 -18.74 0.26
C SER A 3 22.33 -19.32 0.83
N LEU A 4 22.33 -19.86 2.05
CA LEU A 4 23.54 -20.35 2.72
C LEU A 4 24.17 -21.56 2.01
N LEU A 5 23.33 -22.43 1.43
CA LEU A 5 23.76 -23.69 0.80
C LEU A 5 24.03 -23.57 -0.71
N GLN A 6 24.00 -22.36 -1.27
CA GLN A 6 24.18 -22.11 -2.71
C GLN A 6 23.27 -22.98 -3.59
N PRO A 7 21.93 -22.95 -3.37
CA PRO A 7 20.97 -23.79 -4.09
C PRO A 7 21.00 -23.55 -5.60
N ASP A 8 21.47 -22.39 -6.05
CA ASP A 8 21.59 -22.03 -7.46
C ASP A 8 22.70 -22.79 -8.23
N ARG A 9 23.49 -23.63 -7.55
CA ARG A 9 24.52 -24.47 -8.20
C ARG A 9 23.95 -25.64 -8.99
N VAL A 10 22.89 -26.29 -8.47
CA VAL A 10 22.27 -27.45 -9.12
C VAL A 10 20.90 -27.04 -9.64
N LEU A 11 20.77 -27.01 -10.96
CA LEU A 11 19.59 -26.53 -11.66
C LEU A 11 18.88 -27.68 -12.37
N TYR A 12 17.55 -27.63 -12.36
CA TYR A 12 16.69 -28.57 -13.06
C TYR A 12 16.13 -27.90 -14.31
N LEU A 13 16.08 -28.67 -15.40
CA LEU A 13 15.52 -28.20 -16.66
C LEU A 13 14.00 -28.41 -16.64
N VAL A 14 13.25 -27.31 -16.74
CA VAL A 14 11.80 -27.34 -16.95
C VAL A 14 11.51 -27.30 -18.45
N ARG A 15 10.66 -28.23 -18.90
CA ARG A 15 10.19 -28.30 -20.29
C ARG A 15 8.79 -27.70 -20.36
N GLY A 16 8.68 -26.51 -20.92
CA GLY A 16 7.43 -25.82 -21.24
C GLY A 16 7.57 -25.08 -22.58
N GLU A 17 6.71 -24.07 -22.83
CA GLU A 17 6.87 -23.17 -23.98
C GLU A 17 8.25 -22.48 -24.01
N LYS A 18 8.77 -22.18 -22.81
CA LYS A 18 10.14 -21.68 -22.61
C LYS A 18 10.96 -22.75 -21.88
N ARG A 19 12.23 -22.88 -22.29
CA ARG A 19 13.21 -23.73 -21.60
C ARG A 19 13.86 -22.90 -20.49
N THR A 20 13.50 -23.19 -19.24
CA THR A 20 14.03 -22.49 -18.07
C THR A 20 14.82 -23.48 -17.19
N ARG A 21 15.94 -23.03 -16.62
CA ARG A 21 16.73 -23.77 -15.63
C ARG A 21 16.62 -23.05 -14.29
N ALA A 22 16.15 -23.73 -13.26
CA ALA A 22 15.98 -23.17 -11.92
C ALA A 22 16.32 -24.19 -10.83
N PRO A 23 16.71 -23.75 -9.63
CA PRO A 23 16.97 -24.64 -8.50
C PRO A 23 15.66 -25.30 -8.06
N LEU A 24 15.74 -26.53 -7.53
CA LEU A 24 14.56 -27.30 -7.12
C LEU A 24 13.68 -26.54 -6.11
N SER A 25 14.29 -25.72 -5.24
CA SER A 25 13.58 -24.89 -4.24
C SER A 25 12.68 -23.80 -4.82
N GLN A 26 12.82 -23.49 -6.11
CA GLN A 26 12.00 -22.50 -6.83
C GLN A 26 11.07 -23.16 -7.87
N LEU A 27 11.02 -24.49 -7.92
CA LEU A 27 10.17 -25.23 -8.84
C LEU A 27 8.96 -25.82 -8.12
N TYR A 28 7.87 -25.97 -8.86
CA TYR A 28 6.66 -26.63 -8.41
C TYR A 28 6.50 -27.96 -9.13
N PHE A 29 5.97 -28.97 -8.43
CA PHE A 29 5.61 -30.24 -9.03
C PHE A 29 4.11 -30.25 -9.36
N CYS A 30 3.77 -30.36 -10.63
CA CYS A 30 2.37 -30.49 -11.05
C CYS A 30 1.93 -31.95 -10.91
N ARG A 31 1.06 -32.23 -9.93
CA ARG A 31 0.52 -33.57 -9.70
C ARG A 31 -0.36 -34.08 -10.86
N TYR A 32 -0.98 -33.19 -11.63
CA TYR A 32 -1.88 -33.56 -12.73
C TYR A 32 -1.11 -34.00 -13.98
N CYS A 33 -0.04 -33.29 -14.34
CA CYS A 33 0.79 -33.61 -15.50
C CYS A 33 1.98 -34.53 -15.18
N ILE A 34 2.33 -34.69 -13.90
CA ILE A 34 3.53 -35.38 -13.43
C ILE A 34 4.81 -34.73 -14.02
N GLU A 35 4.84 -33.40 -14.05
CA GLU A 35 5.94 -32.60 -14.60
C GLU A 35 6.35 -31.47 -13.64
N LEU A 36 7.63 -31.09 -13.66
CA LEU A 36 8.12 -29.89 -12.98
C LEU A 36 7.71 -28.64 -13.76
N ARG A 37 7.28 -27.60 -13.04
CA ARG A 37 6.92 -26.28 -13.56
C ARG A 37 7.75 -25.22 -12.84
N SER A 38 8.15 -24.18 -13.56
CA SER A 38 8.82 -23.01 -12.98
C SER A 38 7.79 -21.93 -12.61
N LEU A 39 8.20 -20.94 -11.81
CA LEU A 39 7.38 -19.75 -11.53
C LEU A 39 6.94 -19.01 -12.81
N GLU A 40 7.71 -19.10 -13.89
CA GLU A 40 7.40 -18.45 -15.17
C GLU A 40 6.40 -19.24 -16.02
N CYS A 41 6.25 -20.55 -15.74
CA CYS A 41 5.35 -21.44 -16.48
C CYS A 41 3.95 -21.53 -15.87
N VAL A 42 3.71 -20.89 -14.72
CA VAL A 42 2.44 -20.95 -13.99
C VAL A 42 1.78 -19.58 -13.97
N SER A 43 0.45 -19.56 -13.87
CA SER A 43 -0.32 -18.33 -13.62
C SER A 43 -0.25 -17.96 -12.14
N HIS A 44 -0.15 -16.66 -11.87
CA HIS A 44 -0.12 -16.11 -10.51
C HIS A 44 -1.46 -15.45 -10.23
N GLU A 45 -2.04 -15.73 -9.07
CA GLU A 45 -3.32 -15.19 -8.65
C GLU A 45 -3.15 -14.41 -7.34
N VAL A 46 -4.01 -13.41 -7.14
CA VAL A 46 -4.01 -12.60 -5.92
C VAL A 46 -5.05 -13.17 -4.97
N ASP A 47 -4.57 -13.71 -3.85
CA ASP A 47 -5.42 -14.33 -2.83
C ASP A 47 -5.82 -13.34 -1.72
N SER A 48 -4.85 -12.58 -1.18
CA SER A 48 -5.09 -11.66 -0.07
C SER A 48 -4.22 -10.40 -0.13
N HIS A 49 -4.65 -9.35 0.56
CA HIS A 49 -3.89 -8.11 0.74
C HIS A 49 -3.57 -7.95 2.21
N TYR A 50 -2.36 -7.53 2.55
CA TYR A 50 -1.98 -7.30 3.94
C TYR A 50 -0.98 -6.16 4.07
N CYS A 51 -0.94 -5.54 5.24
CA CYS A 51 0.09 -4.55 5.57
C CYS A 51 1.34 -5.24 6.12
N PRO A 52 2.55 -5.00 5.58
CA PRO A 52 3.77 -5.60 6.11
C PRO A 52 4.13 -5.10 7.52
N SER A 53 3.63 -3.93 7.92
CA SER A 53 3.98 -3.28 9.18
C SER A 53 3.08 -3.71 10.34
N CYS A 54 1.75 -3.78 10.15
CA CYS A 54 0.82 -4.23 11.20
C CYS A 54 0.31 -5.66 11.02
N LEU A 55 0.64 -6.32 9.90
CA LEU A 55 0.20 -7.67 9.54
C LEU A 55 -1.33 -7.86 9.47
N GLU A 56 -2.05 -6.75 9.31
CA GLU A 56 -3.50 -6.75 9.17
C GLU A 56 -3.88 -7.13 7.73
N ASN A 57 -4.80 -8.09 7.61
CA ASN A 57 -5.36 -8.52 6.33
C ASN A 57 -6.49 -7.56 5.93
N MET A 58 -6.47 -7.13 4.67
CA MET A 58 -7.45 -6.21 4.09
C MET A 58 -8.26 -6.92 2.99
N PRO A 59 -9.59 -6.95 3.08
CA PRO A 59 -10.45 -7.45 2.01
C PRO A 59 -10.23 -6.68 0.70
N SER A 60 -10.38 -7.34 -0.45
CA SER A 60 -10.10 -6.73 -1.77
C SER A 60 -10.93 -5.49 -2.08
N ALA A 61 -12.19 -5.44 -1.62
CA ALA A 61 -13.05 -4.26 -1.78
C ALA A 61 -12.50 -3.05 -0.99
N GLU A 62 -12.03 -3.29 0.24
CA GLU A 62 -11.43 -2.26 1.08
C GLU A 62 -10.08 -1.81 0.53
N ALA A 63 -9.24 -2.75 0.07
CA ALA A 63 -7.98 -2.45 -0.59
C ALA A 63 -8.19 -1.54 -1.80
N LYS A 64 -9.18 -1.85 -2.66
CA LYS A 64 -9.54 -1.00 -3.80
C LYS A 64 -9.96 0.41 -3.36
N LEU A 65 -10.82 0.53 -2.35
CA LEU A 65 -11.29 1.81 -1.83
C LEU A 65 -10.15 2.66 -1.25
N LYS A 66 -9.26 2.03 -0.47
CA LYS A 66 -8.10 2.67 0.17
C LYS A 66 -6.87 2.73 -0.74
N LYS A 67 -7.02 2.47 -2.04
CA LYS A 67 -5.93 2.52 -3.04
C LYS A 67 -4.72 1.64 -2.68
N ASN A 68 -4.98 0.45 -2.15
CA ASN A 68 -4.01 -0.53 -1.69
C ASN A 68 -3.08 -0.01 -0.58
N ARG A 69 -3.58 0.85 0.30
CA ARG A 69 -2.83 1.40 1.44
C ARG A 69 -3.48 1.02 2.78
N CYS A 70 -2.62 0.81 3.78
CA CYS A 70 -3.06 0.74 5.17
C CYS A 70 -3.45 2.15 5.65
N ALA A 71 -4.50 2.25 6.46
CA ALA A 71 -4.93 3.53 7.04
C ALA A 71 -4.15 3.93 8.31
N ASN A 72 -3.46 2.97 8.93
CA ASN A 72 -2.82 3.14 10.23
C ASN A 72 -1.29 3.22 10.16
N CYS A 73 -0.69 2.67 9.10
CA CYS A 73 0.76 2.64 8.91
C CYS A 73 1.17 3.65 7.84
N PHE A 74 2.24 4.39 8.11
CA PHE A 74 2.76 5.42 7.22
C PHE A 74 4.24 5.18 6.98
N ASP A 75 4.72 5.47 5.78
CA ASP A 75 6.14 5.35 5.43
C ASP A 75 6.80 6.73 5.40
N CYS A 76 8.05 6.79 5.86
CA CYS A 76 8.80 8.03 5.90
C CYS A 76 9.08 8.54 4.49
N PRO A 77 8.75 9.81 4.17
CA PRO A 77 8.96 10.35 2.83
C PRO A 77 10.43 10.46 2.43
N CYS A 78 11.36 10.44 3.39
CA CYS A 78 12.80 10.57 3.13
C CYS A 78 13.52 9.24 2.90
N CYS A 79 13.09 8.15 3.55
CA CYS A 79 13.83 6.88 3.55
C CYS A 79 12.98 5.63 3.39
N MET A 80 11.66 5.77 3.20
CA MET A 80 10.69 4.67 3.03
C MET A 80 10.60 3.69 4.22
N HIS A 81 11.20 4.02 5.36
CA HIS A 81 11.03 3.25 6.59
C HIS A 81 9.69 3.57 7.24
N THR A 82 9.00 2.55 7.76
CA THR A 82 7.73 2.74 8.48
C THR A 82 7.88 3.69 9.66
N LEU A 83 6.98 4.67 9.74
CA LEU A 83 6.91 5.67 10.80
C LEU A 83 6.27 5.09 12.06
N SER A 84 6.67 5.66 13.19
CA SER A 84 6.11 5.35 14.51
C SER A 84 5.39 6.56 15.08
N THR A 85 4.23 6.35 15.68
CA THR A 85 3.52 7.39 16.44
C THR A 85 4.18 7.56 17.80
N ARG A 86 4.61 8.77 18.13
CA ARG A 86 5.21 9.13 19.42
C ARG A 86 4.31 10.11 20.16
N ALA A 87 4.26 9.98 21.49
CA ALA A 87 3.47 10.84 22.35
C ALA A 87 4.37 11.85 23.08
N THR A 88 3.89 13.08 23.21
CA THR A 88 4.46 14.14 24.05
C THR A 88 3.35 14.81 24.84
N ASN A 89 3.67 15.32 26.03
CA ASN A 89 2.73 16.12 26.80
C ASN A 89 2.95 17.59 26.46
N ILE A 90 1.91 18.27 25.98
CA ILE A 90 1.94 19.70 25.70
C ILE A 90 1.07 20.45 26.72
N PRO A 91 1.50 21.62 27.21
CA PRO A 91 0.65 22.47 28.04
C PRO A 91 -0.49 23.03 27.18
N ALA A 92 -1.73 22.82 27.60
CA ALA A 92 -2.91 23.36 26.93
C ALA A 92 -3.84 24.06 27.94
N PRO A 93 -4.48 25.18 27.58
CA PRO A 93 -5.45 25.84 28.44
C PRO A 93 -6.61 24.90 28.78
N LEU A 94 -7.08 24.97 30.03
CA LEU A 94 -8.31 24.32 30.44
C LEU A 94 -9.51 25.04 29.79
N PRO A 95 -10.50 24.30 29.26
CA PRO A 95 -11.70 24.91 28.68
C PRO A 95 -12.52 25.70 29.71
N ASP A 96 -12.49 25.31 30.98
CA ASP A 96 -13.19 25.97 32.08
C ASP A 96 -12.43 27.16 32.71
N ASP A 97 -11.10 27.24 32.56
CA ASP A 97 -10.29 28.31 33.16
C ASP A 97 -9.01 28.54 32.35
N PRO A 98 -8.91 29.64 31.58
CA PRO A 98 -7.74 29.92 30.75
C PRO A 98 -6.48 30.27 31.55
N SER A 99 -6.57 30.49 32.87
CA SER A 99 -5.40 30.73 33.74
C SER A 99 -4.77 29.43 34.23
N LYS A 100 -5.46 28.29 34.12
CA LYS A 100 -4.94 26.98 34.50
C LYS A 100 -4.54 26.18 33.26
N THR A 101 -3.28 25.74 33.23
CA THR A 101 -2.74 24.91 32.15
C THR A 101 -2.74 23.44 32.56
N THR A 102 -3.33 22.59 31.73
CA THR A 102 -3.29 21.12 31.90
C THR A 102 -2.43 20.51 30.82
N MET A 103 -1.65 19.48 31.19
CA MET A 103 -0.87 18.71 30.23
C MET A 103 -1.79 17.79 29.42
N LYS A 104 -1.89 18.01 28.11
CA LYS A 104 -2.62 17.14 27.18
C LYS A 104 -1.63 16.29 26.39
N LYS A 105 -1.99 15.03 26.16
CA LYS A 105 -1.23 14.13 25.28
C LYS A 105 -1.41 14.57 23.82
N ALA A 106 -0.30 14.74 23.14
CA ALA A 106 -0.20 15.08 21.74
C ALA A 106 0.67 14.05 21.01
N TYR A 107 0.28 13.67 19.81
CA TYR A 107 0.90 12.61 19.02
C TYR A 107 1.50 13.17 17.74
N TYR A 108 2.71 12.74 17.40
CA TYR A 108 3.41 13.09 16.16
C TYR A 108 4.05 11.85 15.53
N LEU A 109 4.31 11.88 14.21
CA LEU A 109 4.96 10.77 13.51
C LEU A 109 6.47 10.99 13.48
N ALA A 110 7.24 9.91 13.70
CA ALA A 110 8.69 9.96 13.70
C ALA A 110 9.30 8.71 13.06
N CYS A 111 10.36 8.92 12.29
CA CYS A 111 11.17 7.86 11.70
C CYS A 111 12.30 7.44 12.66
N GLY A 112 12.40 6.14 12.94
CA GLY A 112 13.49 5.58 13.74
C GLY A 112 14.85 5.58 13.03
N PHE A 113 14.87 5.61 11.69
CA PHE A 113 16.08 5.50 10.88
C PHE A 113 16.74 6.85 10.61
N CYS A 114 16.02 7.78 9.96
CA CYS A 114 16.58 9.08 9.55
C CYS A 114 16.23 10.26 10.48
N ARG A 115 15.53 10.00 11.60
CA ARG A 115 15.09 11.01 12.58
C ARG A 115 14.09 12.06 12.07
N TRP A 116 13.60 11.93 10.84
CA TRP A 116 12.52 12.77 10.30
C TRP A 116 11.28 12.73 11.21
N THR A 117 10.62 13.88 11.37
CA THR A 117 9.37 14.03 12.12
C THR A 117 8.30 14.75 11.31
N SER A 118 7.02 14.49 11.61
CA SER A 118 5.91 15.23 11.01
C SER A 118 5.95 16.74 11.30
N ARG A 119 6.66 17.15 12.36
CA ARG A 119 6.85 18.56 12.72
C ARG A 119 7.81 19.27 11.77
N ASP A 120 8.74 18.54 11.14
CA ASP A 120 9.71 19.11 10.18
C ASP A 120 9.01 19.70 8.94
N VAL A 121 7.81 19.20 8.64
CA VAL A 121 6.95 19.67 7.54
C VAL A 121 5.74 20.48 8.04
N GLY A 122 5.74 20.86 9.32
CA GLY A 122 4.70 21.70 9.92
C GLY A 122 3.35 21.03 10.15
N MET A 123 3.27 19.69 10.16
CA MET A 123 2.02 19.01 10.50
C MET A 123 1.76 19.13 12.00
N ALA A 124 0.58 19.65 12.36
CA ALA A 124 0.15 19.76 13.74
C ALA A 124 -0.03 18.38 14.40
N ASP A 125 0.41 18.27 15.65
CA ASP A 125 0.21 17.10 16.48
C ASP A 125 -1.29 16.79 16.66
N LYS A 126 -1.61 15.50 16.79
CA LYS A 126 -2.99 15.03 16.98
C LYS A 126 -3.26 14.72 18.44
N SER A 127 -4.49 14.89 18.89
CA SER A 127 -4.94 14.51 20.24
C SER A 127 -5.20 13.00 20.39
N VAL A 128 -5.35 12.29 19.27
CA VAL A 128 -5.56 10.84 19.19
C VAL A 128 -4.38 10.18 18.47
N ALA A 129 -4.01 8.98 18.90
CA ALA A 129 -2.86 8.26 18.36
C ALA A 129 -3.07 7.74 16.92
N SER A 130 -4.32 7.37 16.60
CA SER A 130 -4.70 6.77 15.32
C SER A 130 -5.94 7.46 14.72
N GLY A 131 -6.08 7.41 13.39
CA GLY A 131 -7.26 7.93 12.67
C GLY A 131 -7.29 9.44 12.41
N GLY A 132 -6.46 10.24 13.09
CA GLY A 132 -6.37 11.69 12.89
C GLY A 132 -5.42 12.16 11.78
N TRP A 133 -4.67 11.23 11.18
CA TRP A 133 -3.69 11.48 10.13
C TRP A 133 -4.38 11.37 8.76
N GLN A 134 -4.79 12.52 8.20
CA GLN A 134 -5.47 12.58 6.92
C GLN A 134 -4.55 13.13 5.83
N GLU A 135 -4.56 12.50 4.66
CA GLU A 135 -3.91 13.01 3.46
C GLU A 135 -4.76 14.17 2.87
N PRO A 136 -4.13 15.27 2.42
CA PRO A 136 -4.83 16.32 1.68
C PRO A 136 -5.51 15.77 0.42
N GLU A 137 -6.70 16.28 0.10
CA GLU A 137 -7.36 15.95 -1.15
C GLU A 137 -6.59 16.49 -2.35
N ASN A 138 -6.69 15.78 -3.48
CA ASN A 138 -6.07 16.24 -4.72
C ASN A 138 -6.74 17.54 -5.19
N PRO A 139 -6.00 18.65 -5.35
CA PRO A 139 -6.57 19.94 -5.73
C PRO A 139 -7.26 19.93 -7.10
N HIS A 140 -6.92 18.97 -7.97
CA HIS A 140 -7.49 18.83 -9.30
C HIS A 140 -8.63 17.80 -9.38
N ILE A 141 -9.10 17.26 -8.26
CA ILE A 141 -10.11 16.20 -8.26
C ILE A 141 -11.37 16.57 -9.05
N GLN A 142 -11.87 17.80 -8.88
CA GLN A 142 -13.06 18.29 -9.60
C GLN A 142 -12.85 18.35 -11.12
N ARG A 143 -11.65 18.77 -11.57
CA ARG A 143 -11.32 18.83 -13.00
C ARG A 143 -11.24 17.43 -13.59
N ILE A 144 -10.64 16.49 -12.86
CA ILE A 144 -10.54 15.08 -13.27
C ILE A 144 -11.94 14.49 -13.44
N THR A 145 -12.84 14.68 -12.46
CA THR A 145 -14.23 14.20 -12.55
C THR A 145 -14.95 14.77 -13.77
N LYS A 146 -14.86 16.08 -14.02
CA LYS A 146 -15.47 16.70 -15.20
C LYS A 146 -14.98 16.11 -16.52
N LEU A 147 -13.69 15.82 -16.64
CA LEU A 147 -13.12 15.21 -17.84
C LEU A 147 -13.60 13.77 -18.02
N ILE A 148 -13.66 12.99 -16.93
CA ILE A 148 -14.18 11.62 -16.97
C ILE A 148 -15.62 11.62 -17.46
N ASP A 149 -16.48 12.47 -16.90
CA ASP A 149 -17.89 12.54 -17.28
C ASP A 149 -18.07 12.94 -18.76
N TYR A 150 -17.28 13.91 -19.23
CA TYR A 150 -17.29 14.33 -20.63
C TYR A 150 -16.92 13.18 -21.58
N TYR A 151 -15.83 12.47 -21.31
CA TYR A 151 -15.40 11.36 -22.17
C TYR A 151 -16.33 10.15 -22.08
N GLN A 152 -16.97 9.91 -20.94
CA GLN A 152 -18.01 8.88 -20.82
C GLN A 152 -19.21 9.18 -21.72
N GLN A 153 -19.66 10.43 -21.77
CA GLN A 153 -20.75 10.85 -22.66
C GLN A 153 -20.36 10.72 -24.14
N LEU A 154 -19.12 11.11 -24.48
CA LEU A 154 -18.62 10.99 -25.85
C LEU A 154 -18.56 9.52 -26.28
N ALA A 155 -17.98 8.65 -25.45
CA ALA A 155 -17.89 7.21 -25.70
C ALA A 155 -19.28 6.55 -25.85
N HIS A 156 -20.27 6.99 -25.04
CA HIS A 156 -21.63 6.51 -25.16
C HIS A 156 -22.27 6.89 -26.51
N ARG A 157 -22.06 8.13 -26.98
CA ARG A 157 -22.55 8.58 -28.28
C ARG A 157 -21.89 7.82 -29.42
N GLU A 158 -20.57 7.63 -29.37
CA GLU A 158 -19.84 6.84 -30.38
C GLU A 158 -20.32 5.39 -30.44
N LYS A 159 -20.60 4.78 -29.28
CA LYS A 159 -21.15 3.42 -29.20
C LYS A 159 -22.53 3.33 -29.88
N GLN A 160 -23.43 4.27 -29.59
CA GLN A 160 -24.76 4.31 -30.23
C GLN A 160 -24.67 4.50 -31.75
N GLU A 161 -23.78 5.38 -32.21
CA GLU A 161 -23.53 5.60 -33.64
C GLU A 161 -22.97 4.34 -34.31
N ARG A 162 -22.06 3.62 -33.65
CA ARG A 162 -21.49 2.36 -34.14
C ARG A 162 -22.53 1.25 -34.21
N ASP A 163 -23.38 1.15 -33.19
CA ASP A 163 -24.43 0.14 -33.13
C ASP A 163 -25.56 0.43 -34.14
N ARG A 164 -25.82 1.71 -34.47
CA ARG A 164 -26.76 2.09 -35.55
C ARG A 164 -26.22 1.82 -36.96
N LYS A 165 -24.90 1.83 -37.13
CA LYS A 165 -24.22 1.57 -38.42
C LYS A 165 -23.98 0.07 -38.70
N LYS A 166 -24.16 -0.79 -37.69
CA LYS A 166 -24.15 -2.24 -37.83
C LYS A 166 -25.52 -2.72 -38.27
#